data_AF-A0A526YWR9-F1
#
_entry.id   AF-A0A526YWR9-F1
#
_cell.length_a   1.000
_cell.length_b   1.000
_cell.length_c   1.000
_cell.angle_alpha   90.00
_cell.angle_beta   90.00
_cell.angle_gamma   90.00
#
_symmetry.space_group_name_H-M   'P 1'
#
loop_
_entity.id
_entity.type
_entity.pdbx_description
1 polymer ?
#
loop_
_entity_poly.entity_id
_entity_poly.type
_entity_poly.pdbx_seq_one_letter_code
_entity_poly.pdbx_strand_id
1 'polypeptide(L)' 'MSFLYRAAKIAEQAHAGQTDKTGRPYIEHCRRVVDAVETLDQKAVAYLHDVVEKSDDWDRERLEAA' A
#
# COMPACT_ATOMS: atom_id res chain seq x y z
N MET A 1 11.40 5.15 -13.24
CA MET A 1 10.82 4.79 -11.93
C MET A 1 10.33 3.35 -12.02
N SER A 2 10.67 2.43 -11.11
CA SER A 2 10.13 1.06 -11.15
C SER A 2 8.67 1.04 -10.67
N PHE A 3 7.86 0.12 -11.18
CA PHE A 3 6.45 0.01 -10.79
C PHE A 3 6.30 -0.33 -9.29
N LEU A 4 7.20 -1.15 -8.75
CA LEU A 4 7.25 -1.45 -7.31
C LEU A 4 7.48 -0.18 -6.46
N TYR A 5 8.38 0.71 -6.89
CA TYR A 5 8.61 1.97 -6.19
C TYR A 5 7.37 2.86 -6.21
N ARG A 6 6.65 2.91 -7.35
CA ARG A 6 5.39 3.66 -7.47
C ARG A 6 4.33 3.11 -6.52
N ALA A 7 4.16 1.78 -6.49
CA ALA A 7 3.23 1.12 -5.57
C ALA A 7 3.53 1.43 -4.09
N ALA A 8 4.82 1.37 -3.70
CA ALA A 8 5.23 1.72 -2.35
C ALA A 8 4.90 3.18 -2.00
N LYS A 9 5.11 4.13 -2.94
CA LYS A 9 4.78 5.54 -2.71
C LYS A 9 3.29 5.80 -2.59
N ILE A 10 2.48 5.12 -3.40
CA ILE A 10 1.03 5.18 -3.29
C ILE A 10 0.58 4.68 -1.91
N ALA A 11 1.08 3.52 -1.46
CA ALA A 11 0.76 2.97 -0.15
C ALA A 11 1.18 3.90 1.00
N GLU A 12 2.38 4.49 0.92
CA GLU A 12 2.86 5.47 1.92
C GLU A 12 1.95 6.71 2.00
N GLN A 13 1.43 7.17 0.86
CA GLN A 13 0.52 8.32 0.81
C GLN A 13 -0.88 7.95 1.30
N ALA A 14 -1.44 6.84 0.83
CA ALA A 14 -2.78 6.38 1.17
C ALA A 14 -2.93 6.09 2.67
N HIS A 15 -1.87 5.55 3.29
CA HIS A 15 -1.87 5.19 4.70
C HIS A 15 -1.15 6.22 5.59
N ALA A 16 -0.91 7.44 5.09
CA ALA A 16 -0.25 8.50 5.83
C ALA A 16 -1.06 8.89 7.07
N GLY A 17 -0.46 8.76 8.26
CA GLY A 17 -1.15 9.05 9.54
C GLY A 17 -2.15 7.97 9.98
N GLN A 18 -2.39 6.94 9.17
CA GLN A 18 -3.24 5.82 9.55
C GLN A 18 -2.53 4.91 10.55
N THR A 19 -3.27 4.44 11.54
CA THR A 19 -2.80 3.44 12.51
C THR A 19 -3.57 2.13 12.38
N ASP A 20 -2.90 1.02 12.67
CA ASP A 20 -3.53 -0.28 12.78
C ASP A 20 -4.24 -0.46 14.15
N LYS A 21 -4.89 -1.61 14.34
CA LYS A 21 -5.62 -1.94 15.57
C LYS A 21 -4.74 -2.00 16.83
N THR A 22 -3.42 -2.01 16.66
CA THR A 22 -2.43 -2.03 17.75
C THR A 22 -1.78 -0.66 17.99
N GLY A 23 -2.21 0.36 17.24
CA GLY A 23 -1.68 1.72 17.33
C GLY A 23 -0.38 1.94 16.54
N ARG A 24 0.05 0.99 15.71
CA ARG A 24 1.26 1.14 14.86
C ARG A 24 0.92 1.79 13.53
N PRO A 25 1.86 2.47 12.86
CA PRO A 25 1.63 3.00 11.52
C PRO A 25 1.17 1.89 10.56
N TYR A 26 0.06 2.10 9.86
CA TYR A 26 -0.54 1.06 9.02
C TYR A 26 0.39 0.59 7.90
N ILE A 27 1.29 1.46 7.42
CA ILE A 27 2.30 1.09 6.42
C ILE A 27 3.21 -0.08 6.84
N GLU A 28 3.40 -0.30 8.15
CA GLU A 28 4.14 -1.46 8.65
C GLU A 28 3.43 -2.78 8.35
N HIS A 29 2.09 -2.79 8.38
CA HIS A 29 1.30 -3.95 7.94
C HIS A 29 1.59 -4.28 6.47
N CYS A 30 1.51 -3.28 5.57
CA CYS A 30 1.80 -3.49 4.15
C CYS A 30 3.23 -4.03 3.95
N ARG A 31 4.23 -3.51 4.67
CA ARG A 31 5.61 -4.01 4.60
C ARG A 31 5.74 -5.48 5.01
N ARG A 32 5.05 -5.91 6.07
CA ARG A 32 5.02 -7.34 6.48
C ARG A 32 4.43 -8.24 5.39
N VAL A 33 3.39 -7.79 4.69
CA VAL A 33 2.78 -8.55 3.57
C VAL A 33 3.73 -8.60 2.37
N VAL A 34 4.41 -7.48 2.06
CA VAL A 34 5.43 -7.41 1.00
C VAL A 34 6.61 -8.34 1.27
N ASP A 35 7.04 -8.47 2.53
CA ASP A 35 8.11 -9.38 2.93
C ASP A 35 7.72 -10.86 2.87
N ALA A 36 6.41 -11.16 2.88
CA ALA A 36 5.87 -12.51 2.82
C ALA A 36 5.70 -13.05 1.38
N VAL A 37 5.98 -12.24 0.36
CA VAL A 37 5.83 -12.61 -1.05
C VAL A 37 7.14 -12.44 -1.83
N GLU A 38 7.28 -13.14 -2.95
CA GLU A 38 8.58 -13.32 -3.61
C GLU A 38 8.76 -12.41 -4.82
N THR A 39 7.78 -12.40 -5.73
CA THR A 39 7.93 -11.74 -7.03
C THR A 39 7.69 -10.23 -6.95
N LEU A 40 8.28 -9.47 -7.87
CA LEU A 40 8.09 -8.01 -7.91
C LEU A 40 6.62 -7.62 -8.10
N ASP A 41 5.87 -8.39 -8.90
CA ASP A 41 4.44 -8.18 -9.12
C ASP A 41 3.63 -8.42 -7.85
N GLN A 42 3.92 -9.52 -7.13
CA GLN A 42 3.29 -9.80 -5.84
C GLN A 42 3.59 -8.68 -4.83
N LYS A 43 4.84 -8.20 -4.78
CA LYS A 43 5.24 -7.11 -3.89
C LYS A 43 4.53 -5.80 -4.21
N ALA A 44 4.34 -5.48 -5.49
CA ALA A 44 3.58 -4.30 -5.87
C ALA A 44 2.10 -4.42 -5.45
N VAL A 45 1.47 -5.56 -5.69
CA VAL A 45 0.10 -5.82 -5.25
C VAL A 45 0.00 -5.82 -3.72
N ALA A 46 0.97 -6.37 -3.01
CA ALA A 46 1.03 -6.37 -1.55
C ALA A 46 1.11 -4.95 -0.96
N TYR A 47 1.80 -4.01 -1.61
CA TYR A 47 1.73 -2.60 -1.20
C TYR A 47 0.33 -2.00 -1.41
N LEU A 48 -0.36 -2.37 -2.49
CA LEU A 48 -1.64 -1.76 -2.90
C LEU A 48 -2.89 -2.44 -2.31
N HIS A 49 -2.76 -3.63 -1.71
CA HIS A 49 -3.90 -4.51 -1.41
C HIS A 49 -5.00 -3.86 -0.56
N ASP A 50 -4.62 -2.95 0.35
CA ASP A 50 -5.54 -2.28 1.26
C ASP A 50 -5.81 -0.81 0.89
N VAL A 51 -5.19 -0.28 -0.18
CA VAL A 51 -5.26 1.15 -0.52
C VAL A 51 -6.70 1.58 -0.76
N VAL A 52 -7.45 0.84 -1.59
CA VAL A 52 -8.84 1.20 -1.93
C VAL A 52 -9.82 0.95 -0.77
N GLU A 53 -9.50 0.02 0.14
CA GLU A 53 -10.41 -0.34 1.24
C GLU A 53 -10.20 0.53 2.50
N LYS A 54 -8.95 0.95 2.76
CA LYS A 54 -8.55 1.51 4.05
C LYS A 54 -8.13 2.97 4.01
N SER A 55 -8.03 3.57 2.84
CA SER A 55 -7.72 5.00 2.70
C SER A 55 -8.98 5.78 2.35
N ASP A 56 -9.20 6.90 3.03
CA ASP A 56 -10.33 7.78 2.77
C ASP A 56 -10.23 8.51 1.42
N ASP A 57 -9.00 8.80 0.97
CA ASP A 57 -8.73 9.59 -0.24
C ASP A 57 -8.38 8.76 -1.48
N TRP A 58 -8.38 7.43 -1.40
CA TRP A 58 -7.98 6.55 -2.51
C TRP A 58 -9.10 5.58 -2.87
N ASP A 59 -9.71 5.82 -4.03
CA ASP A 59 -10.62 4.88 -4.65
C ASP A 59 -9.96 4.16 -5.85
N ARG A 60 -10.73 3.29 -6.50
CA ARG A 60 -10.26 2.53 -7.66
C ARG A 60 -9.90 3.43 -8.84
N GLU A 61 -10.69 4.48 -9.11
CA GLU A 61 -10.46 5.36 -10.26
C GLU A 61 -9.15 6.14 -10.09
N ARG A 62 -8.91 6.69 -8.90
CA ARG A 62 -7.66 7.36 -8.57
C ARG A 62 -6.47 6.42 -8.66
N LEU A 63 -6.60 5.19 -8.17
CA LEU A 63 -5.51 4.20 -8.23
C LEU A 63 -5.17 3.79 -9.68
N GLU A 64 -6.17 3.66 -10.56
CA GLU A 64 -5.96 3.35 -11.98
C GLU A 64 -5.29 4.51 -12.73
N ALA A 65 -5.56 5.76 -12.34
CA ALA A 65 -4.93 6.95 -12.91
C ALA A 65 -3.51 7.23 -12.38
N ALA A 66 -3.13 6.60 -11.25
CA ALA A 66 -1.95 6.93 -10.47
C ALA A 66 -0.63 6.43 -11.04
#